data_AF-A0A060CAC9-F1
#
_entry.id   AF-A0A060CAC9-F1
#
_cell.length_a   1.000
_cell.length_b   1.000
_cell.length_c   1.000
_cell.angle_alpha   90.00
_cell.angle_beta   90.00
_cell.angle_gamma   90.00
#
_symmetry.space_group_name_H-M   'P 1'
#
loop_
_entity.id
_entity.type
_entity.pdbx_description
1 polymer ?
#
loop_
_entity_poly.entity_id
_entity_poly.type
_entity_poly.pdbx_seq_one_letter_code
_entity_poly.pdbx_strand_id
1 'polypeptide(L)'
;MVATDDSWQVAREGRVRMAEWYDGETYDATVDEHAIAWRPADVTDPPRGNPRLVAQYGAPVRAQRTMHPVAVTTAPSGELVYDFGQNFAGVVHARVRGRHGQTVTFRHAEVLVDDELFVTSLRTAKATATYTCVDGD
;
A
#
# COMPACT_ATOMS: atom_id res chain seq x y z
N MET A 1 22.22 -11.55 -23.63
CA MET A 1 21.66 -10.31 -23.03
C MET A 1 20.17 -10.56 -22.85
N VAL A 2 19.60 -10.18 -21.71
CA VAL A 2 18.15 -10.24 -21.47
C VAL A 2 17.70 -8.79 -21.28
N ALA A 3 16.83 -8.31 -22.17
CA ALA A 3 16.30 -6.95 -22.15
C ALA A 3 14.77 -6.99 -22.04
N THR A 4 14.15 -5.86 -21.73
CA THR A 4 12.69 -5.71 -21.76
C THR A 4 12.22 -5.46 -23.19
N ASP A 5 11.24 -6.23 -23.64
CA ASP A 5 10.62 -6.16 -24.97
C ASP A 5 9.18 -6.72 -24.92
N ASP A 6 8.54 -6.87 -26.07
CA ASP A 6 7.17 -7.41 -26.21
C ASP A 6 7.06 -8.92 -25.94
N SER A 7 8.17 -9.65 -25.79
CA SER A 7 8.14 -11.06 -25.39
C SER A 7 7.78 -11.24 -23.91
N TRP A 8 7.93 -10.19 -23.10
CA TRP A 8 7.53 -10.19 -21.70
C TRP A 8 6.03 -10.35 -21.54
N GLN A 9 5.62 -11.01 -20.46
CA GLN A 9 4.22 -11.23 -20.14
C GLN A 9 3.79 -10.30 -18.99
N VAL A 10 2.57 -9.76 -19.09
CA VAL A 10 1.95 -8.90 -18.09
C VAL A 10 0.53 -9.34 -17.78
N ALA A 11 0.05 -8.99 -16.60
CA ALA A 11 -1.34 -9.09 -16.19
C ALA A 11 -1.76 -7.85 -15.40
N ARG A 12 -3.06 -7.53 -15.40
CA ARG A 12 -3.63 -6.40 -14.65
C ARG A 12 -4.46 -6.84 -13.45
N GLU A 13 -4.66 -8.14 -13.31
CA GLU A 13 -5.60 -8.75 -12.39
C GLU A 13 -4.90 -9.29 -11.13
N GLY A 14 -3.67 -8.85 -10.83
CA GLY A 14 -2.92 -9.26 -9.64
C GLY A 14 -3.56 -8.82 -8.32
N ARG A 15 -2.92 -9.21 -7.21
CA ARG A 15 -3.40 -8.96 -5.85
C ARG A 15 -3.39 -7.49 -5.46
N VAL A 16 -2.42 -6.70 -5.93
CA VAL A 16 -2.41 -5.25 -5.74
C VAL A 16 -3.41 -4.64 -6.73
N ARG A 17 -4.56 -4.19 -6.22
CA ARG A 17 -5.67 -3.63 -7.00
C ARG A 17 -5.57 -2.14 -7.23
N MET A 18 -4.92 -1.44 -6.31
CA MET A 18 -4.66 0.00 -6.35
C MET A 18 -3.38 0.26 -5.56
N ALA A 19 -2.50 1.12 -6.08
CA ALA A 19 -1.36 1.66 -5.34
C ALA A 19 -1.14 3.11 -5.77
N GLU A 20 -1.27 4.03 -4.81
CA GLU A 20 -1.18 5.48 -5.04
C GLU A 20 -0.55 6.15 -3.80
N TRP A 21 0.20 7.23 -3.99
CA TRP A 21 1.01 7.83 -2.93
C TRP A 21 0.19 8.57 -1.87
N TYR A 22 -0.93 9.19 -2.24
CA TYR A 22 -1.80 9.92 -1.33
C TYR A 22 -2.95 9.07 -0.80
N ASP A 23 -3.54 8.25 -1.65
CA ASP A 23 -4.73 7.48 -1.33
C ASP A 23 -4.42 6.13 -0.68
N GLY A 24 -3.23 5.58 -0.90
CA GLY A 24 -2.73 4.35 -0.29
C GLY A 24 -2.83 3.14 -1.22
N GLU A 25 -3.11 1.96 -0.65
CA GLU A 25 -3.03 0.68 -1.36
C GLU A 25 -4.26 -0.20 -1.08
N THR A 26 -4.73 -0.90 -2.11
CA THR A 26 -5.73 -1.97 -1.98
C THR A 26 -5.11 -3.28 -2.40
N TYR A 27 -5.06 -4.23 -1.46
CA TYR A 27 -4.54 -5.57 -1.68
C TYR A 27 -5.66 -6.59 -1.49
N ASP A 28 -5.93 -7.39 -2.51
CA ASP A 28 -6.89 -8.47 -2.46
C ASP A 28 -6.17 -9.82 -2.49
N ALA A 29 -6.06 -10.47 -1.32
CA ALA A 29 -5.40 -11.77 -1.21
C ALA A 29 -6.22 -12.91 -1.82
N THR A 30 -7.51 -12.71 -2.08
CA THR A 30 -8.41 -13.75 -2.63
C THR A 30 -8.14 -14.03 -4.11
N VAL A 31 -7.39 -13.16 -4.78
CA VAL A 31 -6.97 -13.35 -6.17
C VAL A 31 -6.01 -14.54 -6.27
N ASP A 32 -6.43 -15.55 -7.05
CA ASP A 32 -5.58 -16.65 -7.49
C ASP A 32 -4.73 -16.23 -8.68
N GLU A 33 -3.43 -16.04 -8.44
CA GLU A 33 -2.47 -15.61 -9.45
C GLU A 33 -2.21 -16.67 -10.53
N HIS A 34 -2.49 -17.95 -10.25
CA HIS A 34 -2.32 -19.03 -11.23
C HIS A 34 -3.47 -19.08 -12.24
N ALA A 35 -4.63 -18.53 -11.88
CA ALA A 35 -5.78 -18.42 -12.76
C ALA A 35 -5.72 -17.17 -13.65
N ILE A 36 -4.73 -16.30 -13.48
CA ILE A 36 -4.59 -15.06 -14.25
C ILE A 36 -4.13 -15.39 -15.67
N ALA A 37 -4.87 -14.90 -16.65
CA ALA A 37 -4.47 -14.95 -18.05
C ALA A 37 -3.41 -13.87 -18.33
N TRP A 38 -2.20 -14.33 -18.64
CA TRP A 38 -1.10 -13.47 -19.04
C TRP A 38 -1.20 -13.09 -20.50
N ARG A 39 -0.71 -11.88 -20.83
CA ARG A 39 -0.63 -11.41 -22.22
C ARG A 39 0.72 -10.77 -22.51
N PRO A 40 1.17 -10.75 -23.78
CA PRO A 40 2.34 -10.00 -24.19
C PRO A 40 2.28 -8.53 -23.73
N ALA A 41 3.43 -7.97 -23.38
CA ALA A 41 3.58 -6.58 -23.00
C ALA A 41 3.46 -5.65 -24.21
N ASP A 42 2.77 -4.53 -24.04
CA ASP A 42 2.79 -3.46 -25.03
C ASP A 42 4.11 -2.68 -24.92
N VAL A 43 4.75 -2.40 -26.05
CA VAL A 43 5.91 -1.50 -26.11
C VAL A 43 5.40 -0.06 -26.14
N THR A 44 5.88 0.75 -25.20
CA THR A 44 5.52 2.17 -25.12
C THR A 44 6.58 3.05 -25.77
N ASP A 45 6.12 4.12 -26.41
CA ASP A 45 7.03 5.17 -26.87
C ASP A 45 7.75 5.82 -25.68
N PRO A 46 8.99 6.31 -25.88
CA PRO A 46 9.68 7.08 -24.86
C PRO A 46 8.83 8.25 -24.35
N PRO A 47 8.98 8.63 -23.07
CA PRO A 47 8.29 9.79 -22.53
C PRO A 47 8.52 11.04 -23.38
N ARG A 48 7.53 11.94 -23.41
CA ARG A 48 7.62 13.22 -24.15
C ARG A 48 8.94 13.93 -23.84
N GLY A 49 9.60 14.39 -24.90
CA GLY A 49 10.90 15.08 -24.80
C GLY A 49 12.11 14.15 -24.77
N ASN A 50 11.91 12.83 -24.85
CA ASN A 50 12.96 11.80 -24.91
C ASN A 50 14.06 12.03 -23.85
N PRO A 51 13.69 11.96 -22.56
CA PRO A 51 14.59 12.34 -21.47
C PRO A 51 15.84 11.45 -21.46
N ARG A 52 16.99 12.05 -21.14
CA ARG A 52 18.24 11.31 -20.97
C ARG A 52 18.17 10.48 -19.69
N LEU A 53 18.30 9.16 -19.81
CA LEU A 53 18.49 8.28 -18.66
C LEU A 53 19.85 8.54 -18.02
N VAL A 54 19.85 8.78 -16.71
CA VAL A 54 21.06 9.02 -15.91
C VAL A 54 21.01 8.12 -14.69
N ALA A 55 22.18 7.73 -14.18
CA ALA A 55 22.26 7.01 -12.93
C ALA A 55 21.71 7.88 -11.79
N GLN A 56 20.94 7.25 -10.90
CA GLN A 56 20.43 7.93 -9.71
C GLN A 56 21.59 8.43 -8.85
N TYR A 57 21.46 9.67 -8.37
CA TYR A 57 22.38 10.28 -7.41
C TYR A 57 21.77 10.26 -6.00
N GLY A 58 22.60 10.07 -4.98
CA GLY A 58 22.17 10.03 -3.58
C GLY A 58 21.75 8.64 -3.09
N ALA A 59 21.39 8.56 -1.81
CA ALA A 59 20.97 7.30 -1.18
C ALA A 59 19.53 6.94 -1.61
N PRO A 60 19.24 5.68 -1.97
CA PRO A 60 17.89 5.25 -2.28
C PRO A 60 17.03 5.20 -1.01
N VAL A 61 15.71 5.34 -1.18
CA VAL A 61 14.74 5.16 -0.11
C VAL A 61 14.78 3.71 0.37
N ARG A 62 14.93 3.50 1.67
CA ARG A 62 14.93 2.20 2.33
C ARG A 62 14.21 2.30 3.65
N ALA A 63 13.56 1.21 4.08
CA ALA A 63 13.07 1.09 5.44
C ALA A 63 14.26 1.18 6.41
N GLN A 64 14.33 2.25 7.21
CA GLN A 64 15.45 2.47 8.13
C GLN A 64 15.25 1.78 9.48
N ARG A 65 14.01 1.65 9.93
CA ARG A 65 13.65 1.10 11.24
C ARG A 65 12.24 0.54 11.21
N THR A 66 12.00 -0.51 12.00
CA THR A 66 10.66 -0.96 12.37
C THR A 66 10.26 -0.31 13.70
N MET A 67 9.11 0.34 13.71
CA MET A 67 8.50 0.92 14.91
C MET A 67 7.34 0.02 15.34
N HIS A 68 7.19 -0.18 16.65
CA HIS A 68 6.05 -0.90 17.22
C HIS A 68 5.17 0.10 17.97
N PRO A 69 3.84 -0.09 17.97
CA PRO A 69 2.93 0.75 18.72
C PRO A 69 3.26 0.68 20.22
N VAL A 70 3.25 1.82 20.89
CA VAL A 70 3.47 1.95 22.33
C VAL A 70 2.17 1.83 23.12
N ALA A 71 1.02 2.06 22.47
CA ALA A 71 -0.31 1.87 23.05
C ALA A 71 -1.32 1.41 22.00
N VAL A 72 -2.36 0.71 22.47
CA VAL A 72 -3.53 0.33 21.67
C VAL A 72 -4.77 0.70 22.48
N THR A 73 -5.63 1.52 21.90
CA THR A 73 -6.88 1.99 22.53
C THR A 73 -8.07 1.72 21.62
N THR A 74 -9.27 1.76 22.19
CA THR A 74 -10.52 1.72 21.43
C THR A 74 -11.09 3.12 21.41
N ALA A 75 -11.26 3.69 20.21
CA ALA A 75 -11.89 4.99 20.01
C ALA A 75 -13.39 4.94 20.32
N PRO A 76 -14.05 6.07 20.59
CA PRO A 76 -15.51 6.15 20.76
C PRO A 76 -16.33 5.51 19.62
N SER A 77 -15.80 5.55 18.39
CA SER A 77 -16.33 4.92 17.18
C SER A 77 -16.26 3.38 17.20
N GLY A 78 -15.52 2.79 18.14
CA GLY A 78 -15.25 1.36 18.24
C GLY A 78 -14.02 0.90 17.46
N GLU A 79 -13.32 1.81 16.79
CA GLU A 79 -12.08 1.50 16.07
C GLU A 79 -10.91 1.28 17.02
N LEU A 80 -9.95 0.43 16.60
CA LEU A 80 -8.69 0.27 17.31
C LEU A 80 -7.70 1.32 16.83
N VAL A 81 -7.20 2.12 17.76
CA VAL A 81 -6.16 3.13 17.51
C VAL A 81 -4.83 2.60 18.02
N TYR A 82 -3.86 2.53 17.11
CA TYR A 82 -2.48 2.14 17.40
C TYR A 82 -1.61 3.40 17.47
N ASP A 83 -1.18 3.77 18.67
CA ASP A 83 -0.29 4.91 18.87
C ASP A 83 1.17 4.43 18.85
N PHE A 84 1.99 5.04 17.99
CA PHE A 84 3.42 4.75 17.86
C PHE A 84 4.30 5.66 18.72
N GLY A 85 3.73 6.64 19.42
CA GLY A 85 4.42 7.59 20.29
C GLY A 85 5.30 8.61 19.55
N GLN A 86 5.27 8.60 18.22
CA GLN A 86 6.05 9.45 17.34
C GLN A 86 5.30 9.60 16.02
N ASN A 87 5.22 10.83 15.50
CA ASN A 87 4.82 11.05 14.10
C ASN A 87 6.03 10.75 13.18
N PHE A 88 5.84 9.92 12.16
CA PHE A 88 6.88 9.54 11.18
C PHE A 88 6.27 9.15 9.83
N ALA A 89 7.11 9.08 8.79
CA ALA A 89 6.72 8.59 7.47
C ALA A 89 7.12 7.11 7.29
N GLY A 90 6.20 6.30 6.80
CA GLY A 90 6.42 4.86 6.58
C GLY A 90 5.19 4.15 6.07
N VAL A 91 5.19 2.83 6.19
CA VAL A 91 4.07 1.95 5.85
C VAL A 91 3.81 0.98 7.00
N VAL A 92 2.55 0.52 7.13
CA VAL A 92 2.20 -0.51 8.11
C VAL A 92 2.68 -1.88 7.63
N HIS A 93 3.22 -2.65 8.56
CA HIS A 93 3.38 -4.09 8.42
C HIS A 93 2.50 -4.77 9.47
N ALA A 94 1.52 -5.54 9.03
CA ALA A 94 0.55 -6.20 9.90
C ALA A 94 0.43 -7.69 9.60
N ARG A 95 0.20 -8.48 10.64
CA ARG A 95 -0.26 -9.86 10.51
C ARG A 95 -1.75 -9.88 10.80
N VAL A 96 -2.54 -10.20 9.78
CA VAL A 96 -4.00 -10.22 9.86
C VAL A 96 -4.49 -11.65 9.86
N ARG A 97 -5.38 -11.96 10.81
CA ARG A 97 -6.18 -13.20 10.82
C ARG A 97 -7.63 -12.80 10.60
N GLY A 98 -8.21 -13.26 9.52
CA GLY A 98 -9.54 -12.90 9.08
C GLY A 98 -10.19 -14.05 8.33
N ARG A 99 -11.48 -13.90 8.08
CA ARG A 99 -12.24 -14.83 7.24
C ARG A 99 -12.04 -14.48 5.77
N HIS A 100 -12.18 -15.46 4.88
CA HIS A 100 -12.15 -15.22 3.45
C HIS A 100 -13.11 -14.08 3.05
N GLY A 101 -12.61 -13.12 2.29
CA GLY A 101 -13.34 -11.93 1.83
C GLY A 101 -13.51 -10.83 2.89
N GLN A 102 -13.07 -11.05 4.14
CA GLN A 102 -13.08 -10.01 5.16
C GLN A 102 -12.07 -8.92 4.81
N THR A 103 -12.50 -7.66 4.78
CA THR A 103 -11.61 -6.53 4.53
C THR A 103 -11.17 -5.88 5.84
N VAL A 104 -9.87 -5.69 5.99
CA VAL A 104 -9.26 -4.90 7.05
C VAL A 104 -8.77 -3.59 6.47
N THR A 105 -9.12 -2.49 7.14
CA THR A 105 -8.79 -1.13 6.72
C THR A 105 -7.86 -0.48 7.73
N PHE A 106 -6.73 0.03 7.25
CA PHE A 106 -5.77 0.81 8.02
C PHE A 106 -5.84 2.27 7.56
N ARG A 107 -6.17 3.17 8.48
CA ARG A 107 -6.18 4.62 8.22
C ARG A 107 -5.07 5.26 9.03
N HIS A 108 -4.43 6.28 8.46
CA HIS A 108 -3.34 7.00 9.10
C HIS A 108 -3.78 8.43 9.43
N ALA A 109 -3.44 8.91 10.62
CA ALA A 109 -3.63 10.29 11.02
C ALA A 109 -2.44 10.75 11.88
N GLU A 110 -2.17 12.05 11.89
CA GLU A 110 -1.06 12.63 12.66
C GLU A 110 -1.47 13.00 14.09
N VAL A 111 -2.77 13.22 14.31
CA VAL A 111 -3.32 13.67 15.61
C VAL A 111 -4.67 13.02 15.88
N LEU A 112 -5.01 12.94 17.16
CA LEU A 112 -6.35 12.60 17.63
C LEU A 112 -7.10 13.86 18.06
N VAL A 113 -8.40 13.91 17.81
CA VAL A 113 -9.32 14.91 18.35
C VAL A 113 -10.48 14.13 18.97
N ASP A 114 -10.78 14.40 20.25
CA ASP A 114 -11.78 13.66 21.02
C ASP A 114 -11.59 12.13 20.97
N ASP A 115 -10.32 11.70 21.07
CA ASP A 115 -9.88 10.29 20.97
C ASP A 115 -10.19 9.59 19.62
N GLU A 116 -10.55 10.36 18.59
CA GLU A 116 -10.78 9.89 17.22
C GLU A 116 -9.66 10.34 16.27
N LEU A 117 -9.42 9.56 15.21
CA LEU A 117 -8.46 9.94 14.15
C LEU A 117 -8.90 11.23 13.45
N PHE A 118 -8.06 12.26 13.51
CA PHE A 118 -8.31 13.52 12.81
C PHE A 118 -7.67 13.50 11.41
N VAL A 119 -8.46 13.12 10.41
CA VAL A 119 -8.00 12.99 9.00
C VAL A 119 -8.28 14.23 8.14
N THR A 120 -9.01 15.22 8.65
CA THR A 120 -9.36 16.43 7.88
C THR A 120 -8.12 17.23 7.44
N SER A 121 -7.03 17.18 8.21
CA SER A 121 -5.75 17.82 7.85
C SER A 121 -5.15 17.28 6.55
N LEU A 122 -5.50 16.04 6.16
CA LEU A 122 -5.00 15.36 4.96
C LEU A 122 -5.68 15.84 3.66
N ARG A 123 -6.69 16.71 3.76
CA ARG A 123 -7.47 17.26 2.63
C ARG A 123 -8.07 16.14 1.77
N THR A 124 -7.55 15.92 0.56
CA THR A 124 -8.07 14.92 -0.39
C THR A 124 -7.35 13.58 -0.28
N ALA A 125 -6.22 13.49 0.43
CA ALA A 125 -5.48 12.26 0.58
C ALA A 125 -6.22 11.31 1.53
N LYS A 126 -6.55 10.10 1.05
CA LYS A 126 -7.21 9.11 1.91
C LYS A 126 -6.26 8.49 2.93
N ALA A 127 -4.97 8.39 2.61
CA ALA A 127 -3.95 7.72 3.41
C ALA A 127 -4.43 6.38 3.99
N THR A 128 -5.05 5.54 3.15
CA THR A 128 -5.76 4.34 3.59
C THR A 128 -5.20 3.11 2.89
N ALA A 129 -4.81 2.09 3.66
CA ALA A 129 -4.48 0.78 3.14
C ALA A 129 -5.63 -0.20 3.42
N THR A 130 -5.98 -1.04 2.45
CA THR A 130 -7.02 -2.05 2.58
C THR A 130 -6.47 -3.43 2.21
N TYR A 131 -6.80 -4.43 3.01
CA TYR A 131 -6.41 -5.82 2.80
C TYR A 131 -7.63 -6.72 2.86
N THR A 132 -7.97 -7.38 1.75
CA THR A 132 -9.01 -8.42 1.71
C THR A 132 -8.39 -9.77 2.01
N CYS A 133 -8.86 -10.40 3.07
CA CYS A 133 -8.30 -11.62 3.63
C CYS A 133 -8.68 -12.85 2.80
N VAL A 134 -7.76 -13.82 2.76
CA VAL A 134 -8.11 -15.25 2.60
C VAL A 134 -8.29 -15.86 3.99
N ASP A 135 -8.88 -17.05 4.07
CA ASP A 135 -8.90 -17.80 5.33
C ASP A 135 -7.46 -18.03 5.80
N GLY A 136 -7.18 -17.65 7.05
CA GLY A 136 -5.85 -17.80 7.64
C GLY A 136 -5.93 -18.09 9.14
N ASP A 137 -5.03 -18.95 9.61
CA ASP A 137 -4.89 -19.33 11.01
C ASP A 137 -4.09 -18.35 11.87
#